data_AF-A0A1I8MPB5-F1
#
_entry.id   AF-A0A1I8MPB5-F1
#
_cell.length_a   1.000
_cell.length_b   1.000
_cell.length_c   1.000
_cell.angle_alpha   90.00
_cell.angle_beta   90.00
_cell.angle_gamma   90.00
#
_symmetry.space_group_name_H-M   'P 1'
#
loop_
_entity.id
_entity.type
_entity.pdbx_description
1 polymer ?
#
loop_
_entity_poly.entity_id
_entity_poly.type
_entity_poly.pdbx_seq_one_letter_code
_entity_poly.pdbx_strand_id
1 'polypeptide(L)'
;MAAQVQQFFDQYKDILDKSLNDQSKPWSKVFEKVEEKTNIPKLYLFLGAAGFCALYLIFGYGAQLLCNIIGVVYPAYVSIHAIESSTKLDDTKWLTYWVTYGIMSIIEYFSVILTSIIPFYWLIKCGFLIWCMLPSEQNGSYVIYNRIVRPYFLKHHQAVDSAIDKAIGQAKKNIGSVLKNE
;
A
#
# COMPACT_ATOMS: atom_id res chain seq x y z
N MET A 1 -1.54 28.02 -12.76
CA MET A 1 -1.72 26.55 -12.89
C MET A 1 -0.50 25.87 -13.51
N ALA A 2 -0.05 26.25 -14.73
CA ALA A 2 1.13 25.62 -15.36
C ALA A 2 2.42 25.71 -14.51
N ALA A 3 2.73 26.87 -13.91
CA ALA A 3 3.92 27.03 -13.07
C ALA A 3 3.89 26.19 -11.77
N GLN A 4 2.70 26.00 -11.19
CA GLN A 4 2.51 25.19 -9.98
C GLN A 4 2.63 23.69 -10.29
N VAL A 5 2.12 23.28 -11.47
CA VAL A 5 2.30 21.92 -11.99
C VAL A 5 3.78 21.66 -12.29
N GLN A 6 4.47 22.63 -12.91
CA GLN A 6 5.91 22.51 -13.21
C GLN A 6 6.74 22.39 -11.93
N GLN A 7 6.51 23.25 -10.93
CA GLN A 7 7.18 23.18 -9.63
C GLN A 7 6.94 21.85 -8.92
N PHE A 8 5.72 21.31 -8.99
CA PHE A 8 5.41 19.99 -8.45
C PHE A 8 6.20 18.90 -9.16
N PHE A 9 6.25 18.92 -10.50
CA PHE A 9 7.04 17.95 -11.26
C PHE A 9 8.54 18.02 -10.94
N ASP A 10 9.09 19.23 -10.84
CA ASP A 10 10.51 19.42 -10.54
C ASP A 10 10.84 18.99 -9.10
N GLN A 11 9.96 19.28 -8.14
CA GLN A 11 10.09 18.77 -6.77
C GLN A 11 10.06 17.23 -6.72
N TYR A 12 9.18 16.58 -7.48
CA TYR A 12 9.13 15.12 -7.55
C TYR A 12 10.37 14.52 -8.22
N LYS A 13 10.90 15.16 -9.27
CA LYS A 13 12.16 14.74 -9.90
C LYS A 13 13.31 14.79 -8.90
N ASP A 14 13.44 15.88 -8.15
CA ASP A 14 14.51 16.02 -7.15
C ASP A 14 14.40 14.97 -6.02
N ILE A 15 13.18 14.69 -5.55
CA ILE A 15 12.94 13.65 -4.54
C ILE A 15 13.30 12.27 -5.09
N LEU A 16 12.88 11.96 -6.32
CA LEU A 16 13.16 10.69 -6.97
C LEU A 16 14.65 10.53 -7.24
N ASP A 17 15.32 11.54 -7.78
CA ASP A 17 16.75 11.50 -8.06
C ASP A 17 17.56 11.31 -6.77
N LYS A 18 17.19 12.04 -5.71
CA LYS A 18 17.80 11.87 -4.38
C LYS A 18 17.54 10.48 -3.79
N SER A 19 16.33 9.93 -3.95
CA SER A 19 15.98 8.60 -3.47
C SER A 19 16.58 7.46 -4.30
N LEU A 20 16.83 7.68 -5.59
CA LEU A 20 17.46 6.71 -6.50
C LEU A 20 18.98 6.67 -6.30
N ASN A 21 19.58 7.78 -5.90
CA ASN A 21 21.00 7.89 -5.55
C ASN A 21 21.30 7.53 -4.08
N ASP A 22 20.28 7.21 -3.29
CA ASP A 22 20.44 6.72 -1.93
C ASP A 22 20.95 5.27 -1.91
N GLN A 23 22.25 5.10 -1.62
CA GLN A 23 22.90 3.79 -1.55
C GLN A 23 22.43 2.92 -0.38
N SER A 24 21.66 3.46 0.56
CA SER A 24 21.07 2.66 1.65
C SER A 24 20.00 1.67 1.17
N LYS A 25 19.44 1.89 -0.04
CA LYS A 25 18.33 1.09 -0.55
C LYS A 25 18.79 -0.17 -1.30
N PRO A 26 18.09 -1.31 -1.18
CA PRO A 26 18.47 -2.58 -1.82
C PRO A 26 18.55 -2.51 -3.36
N TRP A 27 17.73 -1.67 -3.98
CA TRP A 27 17.64 -1.53 -5.44
C TRP A 27 18.74 -0.65 -6.05
N SER A 28 19.46 0.15 -5.26
CA SER A 28 20.51 1.07 -5.74
C SER A 28 21.59 0.35 -6.55
N LYS A 29 22.07 -0.81 -6.06
CA LYS A 29 23.06 -1.65 -6.74
C LYS A 29 22.59 -2.17 -8.10
N VAL A 30 21.29 -2.45 -8.24
CA VAL A 30 20.71 -2.89 -9.51
C VAL A 30 20.71 -1.72 -10.49
N PHE A 31 20.27 -0.54 -10.05
CA PHE A 31 20.27 0.66 -10.89
C PHE A 31 21.68 1.08 -11.30
N GLU A 32 22.66 1.04 -10.40
CA GLU A 32 24.08 1.33 -10.71
C GLU A 32 24.63 0.37 -11.76
N LYS A 33 24.39 -0.95 -11.61
CA LYS A 33 24.87 -1.96 -12.57
C LYS A 33 24.21 -1.83 -13.95
N VAL A 34 22.97 -1.33 -14.00
CA VAL A 34 22.26 -1.08 -15.26
C VAL A 34 22.75 0.22 -15.88
N GLU A 35 22.89 1.30 -15.10
CA GLU A 35 23.43 2.58 -15.54
C GLU A 35 24.85 2.45 -16.11
N GLU A 36 25.74 1.69 -15.46
CA GLU A 36 27.10 1.44 -15.95
C GLU A 36 27.10 0.75 -17.32
N LYS A 37 26.11 -0.11 -17.59
CA LYS A 37 26.00 -0.82 -18.87
C LYS A 37 25.29 -0.02 -19.96
N THR A 38 24.29 0.77 -19.60
CA THR A 38 23.45 1.48 -20.57
C THR A 38 23.87 2.94 -20.77
N ASN A 39 24.66 3.51 -19.84
CA ASN A 39 25.04 4.93 -19.79
C ASN A 39 23.82 5.89 -19.81
N ILE A 40 22.71 5.46 -19.19
CA ILE A 40 21.45 6.22 -19.10
C ILE A 40 21.22 6.57 -17.63
N PRO A 41 20.83 7.81 -17.29
CA PRO A 41 20.60 8.20 -15.91
C PRO A 41 19.52 7.34 -15.23
N LYS A 42 19.74 6.98 -13.95
CA LYS A 42 18.82 6.17 -13.13
C LYS A 42 17.37 6.65 -13.16
N LEU A 43 17.15 7.97 -13.21
CA LEU A 43 15.82 8.58 -13.27
C LEU A 43 15.04 8.14 -14.52
N TYR A 44 15.66 8.16 -15.70
CA TYR A 44 14.99 7.75 -16.94
C TYR A 44 14.76 6.25 -16.99
N LEU A 45 15.66 5.45 -16.41
CA LEU A 45 15.46 4.01 -16.25
C LEU A 45 14.25 3.71 -15.35
N PHE A 46 14.14 4.43 -14.22
CA PHE A 46 12.99 4.30 -13.32
C PHE A 46 11.69 4.73 -13.99
N LEU A 47 11.67 5.86 -14.68
CA LEU A 47 10.49 6.34 -15.41
C LEU A 47 10.10 5.38 -16.55
N GLY A 48 11.07 4.84 -17.27
CA GLY A 48 10.85 3.84 -18.32
C GLY A 48 10.26 2.55 -17.76
N ALA A 49 10.80 2.04 -16.65
CA ALA A 49 10.27 0.87 -15.96
C ALA A 49 8.85 1.11 -15.41
N ALA A 50 8.60 2.28 -14.83
CA ALA A 50 7.27 2.67 -14.36
C ALA A 50 6.26 2.77 -15.51
N GLY A 51 6.66 3.37 -16.64
CA GLY A 51 5.83 3.45 -17.85
C GLY A 51 5.53 2.08 -18.44
N PHE A 52 6.53 1.20 -18.51
CA PHE A 52 6.35 -0.18 -18.95
C PHE A 52 5.42 -0.96 -18.00
N CYS A 53 5.58 -0.79 -16.69
CA CYS A 53 4.69 -1.37 -15.69
C CYS A 53 3.25 -0.87 -15.85
N ALA A 54 3.06 0.44 -16.09
CA ALA A 54 1.74 1.02 -16.32
C ALA A 54 1.08 0.45 -17.59
N LEU A 55 1.84 0.31 -18.68
CA LEU A 55 1.36 -0.32 -19.91
C LEU A 55 1.01 -1.80 -19.68
N TYR A 56 1.82 -2.52 -18.92
CA TYR A 56 1.52 -3.91 -18.56
C TYR A 56 0.26 -4.04 -17.69
N LEU A 57 -0.02 -3.09 -16.79
CA LEU A 57 -1.26 -3.07 -16.03
C LEU A 57 -2.50 -2.79 -16.88
N ILE A 58 -2.33 -2.22 -18.08
CA ILE A 58 -3.42 -1.97 -19.04
C ILE A 58 -3.66 -3.20 -19.93
N PHE A 59 -2.60 -3.78 -20.51
CA PHE A 59 -2.72 -4.80 -21.57
C PHE A 59 -2.27 -6.20 -21.14
N GLY A 60 -1.59 -6.33 -20.01
CA GLY A 60 -0.95 -7.57 -19.57
C GLY A 60 -1.91 -8.54 -18.88
N TYR A 61 -1.72 -9.83 -19.18
CA TYR A 61 -2.34 -10.90 -18.40
C TYR A 61 -1.80 -10.90 -16.97
N GLY A 62 -2.68 -11.03 -15.97
CA GLY A 62 -2.26 -11.03 -14.57
C GLY A 62 -1.99 -9.64 -13.99
N ALA A 63 -2.51 -8.56 -14.59
CA ALA A 63 -2.43 -7.21 -14.03
C ALA A 63 -2.92 -7.12 -12.56
N GLN A 64 -3.90 -7.94 -12.19
CA GLN A 64 -4.35 -8.11 -10.80
C GLN A 64 -3.22 -8.54 -9.86
N LEU A 65 -2.50 -9.61 -10.25
CA LEU A 65 -1.41 -10.16 -9.45
C LEU A 65 -0.29 -9.14 -9.31
N LEU A 66 0.10 -8.50 -10.41
CA LEU A 66 1.15 -7.47 -10.38
C LEU A 66 0.77 -6.28 -9.49
N CYS A 67 -0.46 -5.77 -9.62
CA CYS A 67 -0.97 -4.68 -8.79
C CYS A 67 -0.94 -5.05 -7.29
N ASN A 68 -1.32 -6.29 -6.95
CA ASN A 68 -1.31 -6.76 -5.58
C ASN A 68 0.11 -6.97 -5.04
N ILE A 69 1.04 -7.47 -5.86
CA ILE A 69 2.46 -7.57 -5.49
C ILE A 69 3.02 -6.17 -5.17
N ILE A 70 2.76 -5.18 -6.02
CA ILE A 70 3.20 -3.79 -5.78
C ILE A 70 2.58 -3.24 -4.50
N GLY A 71 1.28 -3.48 -4.30
CA GLY A 71 0.56 -3.06 -3.10
C GLY A 71 0.98 -3.76 -1.81
N VAL A 72 1.65 -4.91 -1.87
CA VAL A 72 2.02 -5.68 -0.68
C VAL A 72 3.51 -5.60 -0.40
N VAL A 73 4.36 -5.85 -1.39
CA VAL A 73 5.79 -6.09 -1.18
C VAL A 73 6.51 -4.86 -0.64
N TYR A 74 6.29 -3.68 -1.24
CA TYR A 74 6.96 -2.46 -0.79
C TYR A 74 6.49 -2.03 0.62
N PRO A 75 5.17 -1.89 0.88
CA PRO A 75 4.67 -1.58 2.22
C PRO A 75 5.08 -2.62 3.26
N ALA A 76 5.13 -3.91 2.92
CA ALA A 76 5.57 -4.96 3.85
C ALA A 76 7.04 -4.80 4.22
N TYR A 77 7.92 -4.56 3.24
CA TYR A 77 9.34 -4.33 3.51
C TYR A 77 9.56 -3.15 4.46
N VAL A 78 8.90 -2.01 4.18
CA VAL A 78 9.05 -0.82 5.02
C VAL A 78 8.36 -0.99 6.38
N SER A 79 7.25 -1.73 6.45
CA SER A 79 6.61 -2.09 7.73
C SER A 79 7.54 -2.92 8.61
N ILE A 80 8.25 -3.90 8.05
CA ILE A 80 9.22 -4.71 8.80
C ILE A 80 10.35 -3.83 9.33
N HIS A 81 10.88 -2.92 8.50
CA HIS A 81 11.88 -1.96 8.97
C HIS A 81 11.35 -1.01 10.06
N ALA A 82 10.09 -0.59 9.96
CA ALA A 82 9.45 0.26 10.99
C ALA A 82 9.32 -0.49 12.32
N ILE A 83 8.90 -1.76 12.29
CA ILE A 83 8.76 -2.63 13.47
C ILE A 83 10.10 -2.82 14.19
N GLU A 84 11.19 -2.97 13.44
CA GLU A 84 12.55 -3.10 14.00
C GLU A 84 13.13 -1.75 14.47
N SER A 85 12.51 -0.63 14.11
CA SER A 85 12.93 0.72 14.52
C SER A 85 12.25 1.13 15.83
N SER A 86 12.91 1.99 16.62
CA SER A 86 12.39 2.45 17.91
C SER A 86 11.26 3.50 17.82
N THR A 87 10.83 3.91 16.61
CA THR A 87 9.98 5.08 16.40
C THR A 87 8.53 4.71 16.08
N LYS A 88 7.62 4.90 17.05
CA LYS A 88 6.19 4.53 16.94
C LYS A 88 5.37 5.27 15.87
N LEU A 89 5.88 6.39 15.35
CA LEU A 89 5.16 7.25 14.39
C LEU A 89 5.07 6.63 12.99
N ASP A 90 6.02 5.75 12.64
CA ASP A 90 6.00 5.05 11.36
C ASP A 90 5.04 3.85 11.39
N ASP A 91 4.92 3.16 12.52
CA ASP A 91 4.01 2.01 12.70
C ASP A 91 2.55 2.37 12.43
N THR A 92 2.11 3.53 12.94
CA THR A 92 0.71 3.97 12.79
C THR A 92 0.37 4.25 11.32
N LYS A 93 1.31 4.79 10.55
CA LYS A 93 1.11 5.09 9.12
C LYS A 93 0.93 3.81 8.32
N TRP A 94 1.79 2.82 8.55
CA TRP A 94 1.70 1.54 7.86
C TRP A 94 0.47 0.74 8.28
N LEU A 95 0.10 0.76 9.57
CA LEU A 95 -1.14 0.12 10.02
C LEU A 95 -2.38 0.75 9.34
N THR A 96 -2.39 2.08 9.21
CA THR A 96 -3.46 2.81 8.52
C THR A 96 -3.52 2.44 7.03
N TYR A 97 -2.37 2.27 6.38
CA TYR A 97 -2.28 1.74 5.03
C TYR A 97 -2.90 0.34 4.94
N TRP A 98 -2.52 -0.59 5.82
CA TRP A 98 -3.02 -1.95 5.82
C TRP A 98 -4.53 -2.04 6.04
N VAL A 99 -5.12 -1.16 6.86
CA VAL A 99 -6.59 -1.07 7.02
C VAL A 99 -7.24 -0.66 5.70
N THR A 100 -6.69 0.34 5.01
CA THR A 100 -7.21 0.80 3.71
C THR A 100 -7.03 -0.28 2.63
N TYR A 101 -5.88 -0.95 2.61
CA TYR A 101 -5.61 -2.07 1.72
C TYR A 101 -6.59 -3.24 1.95
N GLY A 102 -6.90 -3.55 3.21
CA GLY A 102 -7.89 -4.57 3.57
C GLY A 102 -9.28 -4.25 3.03
N ILE A 103 -9.74 -3.01 3.19
CA ILE A 103 -11.03 -2.55 2.62
C ILE A 103 -11.02 -2.69 1.09
N MET A 104 -9.94 -2.27 0.43
CA MET A 104 -9.79 -2.40 -1.02
C MET A 104 -9.78 -3.86 -1.47
N SER A 105 -9.18 -4.76 -0.69
CA SER A 105 -9.14 -6.19 -1.00
C SER A 105 -10.53 -6.83 -0.94
N ILE A 106 -11.39 -6.37 -0.02
CA ILE A 106 -12.80 -6.80 0.03
C ILE A 106 -13.56 -6.31 -1.21
N ILE A 107 -13.35 -5.05 -1.60
CA ILE A 107 -13.96 -4.49 -2.83
C ILE A 107 -13.48 -5.25 -4.07
N GLU A 108 -12.20 -5.64 -4.10
CA GLU A 108 -11.59 -6.39 -5.20
C GLU A 108 -12.18 -7.79 -5.40
N TYR A 109 -12.83 -8.37 -4.40
CA TYR A 109 -13.60 -9.60 -4.61
C TYR A 109 -14.59 -9.48 -5.79
N PHE A 110 -15.12 -8.28 -6.02
CA PHE A 110 -15.99 -7.95 -7.14
C PHE A 110 -15.24 -7.46 -8.39
N SER A 111 -13.96 -7.81 -8.53
CA SER A 111 -13.07 -7.33 -9.60
C SER A 111 -13.63 -7.52 -10.99
N VAL A 112 -14.31 -8.64 -11.29
CA VAL A 112 -14.94 -8.89 -12.60
C VAL A 112 -15.96 -7.79 -12.95
N ILE A 113 -16.78 -7.37 -11.99
CA ILE A 113 -17.77 -6.30 -12.17
C ILE A 113 -17.05 -4.97 -12.32
N LEU A 114 -16.06 -4.70 -11.46
CA LEU A 114 -15.30 -3.45 -11.47
C LEU A 114 -14.54 -3.24 -12.79
N THR A 115 -13.88 -4.29 -13.31
CA THR A 115 -13.16 -4.22 -14.60
C THR A 115 -14.11 -4.12 -15.79
N SER A 116 -15.36 -4.56 -15.65
CA SER A 116 -16.38 -4.42 -16.70
C SER A 116 -16.95 -3.01 -16.78
N ILE A 117 -17.03 -2.30 -15.64
CA ILE A 117 -17.58 -0.94 -15.56
C ILE A 117 -16.48 0.13 -15.73
N ILE A 118 -15.32 -0.11 -15.13
CA ILE A 118 -14.22 0.85 -15.06
C ILE A 118 -13.08 0.39 -15.97
N PRO A 119 -12.85 1.07 -17.12
CA PRO A 119 -11.68 0.77 -17.94
C PRO A 119 -10.40 1.09 -17.17
N PHE A 120 -9.37 0.27 -17.36
CA PHE A 120 -8.06 0.42 -16.71
C PHE A 120 -8.10 0.38 -15.17
N TYR A 121 -9.08 -0.31 -14.59
CA TYR A 121 -9.24 -0.45 -13.14
C TYR A 121 -7.93 -0.81 -12.41
N TRP A 122 -7.13 -1.74 -12.93
CA TRP A 122 -5.87 -2.15 -12.30
C TRP A 122 -4.81 -1.04 -12.23
N LEU A 123 -4.75 -0.19 -13.26
CA LEU A 123 -3.87 0.98 -13.26
C LEU A 123 -4.35 2.01 -12.24
N ILE A 124 -5.66 2.29 -12.21
CA ILE A 124 -6.27 3.24 -11.26
C ILE A 124 -6.03 2.75 -9.83
N LYS A 125 -6.29 1.46 -9.56
CA LYS A 125 -6.05 0.84 -8.26
C LYS A 125 -4.58 0.93 -7.88
N CYS A 126 -3.67 0.61 -8.79
CA CYS A 126 -2.23 0.70 -8.54
C CYS A 126 -1.82 2.14 -8.20
N GLY A 127 -2.28 3.13 -8.98
CA GLY A 127 -2.03 4.54 -8.71
C GLY A 127 -2.59 4.99 -7.35
N PHE A 128 -3.78 4.51 -7.00
CA PHE A 128 -4.39 4.76 -5.68
C PHE A 128 -3.57 4.15 -4.53
N LEU A 129 -3.09 2.91 -4.68
CA LEU A 129 -2.22 2.27 -3.69
C LEU A 129 -0.88 3.00 -3.56
N ILE A 130 -0.31 3.45 -4.68
CA ILE A 130 0.90 4.29 -4.70
C ILE A 130 0.66 5.60 -3.94
N TRP A 131 -0.48 6.25 -4.17
CA TRP A 131 -0.85 7.46 -3.43
C TRP A 131 -1.02 7.22 -1.92
N CYS A 132 -1.51 6.04 -1.53
CA CYS A 132 -1.62 5.66 -0.12
C CYS A 132 -0.26 5.39 0.54
N MET A 133 0.74 4.90 -0.21
CA MET A 133 2.09 4.62 0.32
C MET A 133 3.05 5.83 0.22
N LEU A 134 2.62 6.97 -0.32
CA LEU A 134 3.48 8.14 -0.43
C LEU A 134 3.97 8.62 0.95
N PRO A 135 5.25 9.04 1.06
CA PRO A 135 5.85 9.53 2.30
C PRO A 135 5.41 10.97 2.61
N SER A 136 4.10 11.23 2.59
CA SER A 136 3.49 12.52 2.93
C SER A 136 2.68 12.39 4.23
N GLU A 137 2.63 13.46 5.02
CA GLU A 137 1.85 13.50 6.28
C GLU A 137 0.34 13.33 6.05
N GLN A 138 -0.15 13.62 4.83
CA GLN A 138 -1.53 13.43 4.41
C GLN A 138 -1.62 12.44 3.24
N ASN A 139 -1.01 11.28 3.39
CA ASN A 139 -1.15 10.20 2.41
C ASN A 139 -2.61 9.72 2.28
N GLY A 140 -2.93 9.06 1.16
CA GLY A 140 -4.31 8.65 0.86
C GLY A 140 -4.95 7.77 1.96
N SER A 141 -4.17 6.89 2.57
CA SER A 141 -4.62 6.04 3.68
C SER A 141 -4.99 6.84 4.92
N TYR A 142 -4.24 7.88 5.27
CA TYR A 142 -4.54 8.77 6.40
C TYR A 142 -5.88 9.50 6.21
N VAL A 143 -6.13 10.00 5.00
CA VAL A 143 -7.38 10.68 4.65
C VAL A 143 -8.57 9.72 4.78
N ILE A 144 -8.45 8.51 4.22
CA ILE A 144 -9.51 7.50 4.27
C ILE A 144 -9.79 7.06 5.69
N TYR A 145 -8.74 6.84 6.47
CA TYR A 145 -8.88 6.42 7.85
C TYR A 145 -9.60 7.48 8.68
N ASN A 146 -9.14 8.73 8.65
CA ASN A 146 -9.73 9.76 9.49
C ASN A 146 -11.13 10.19 9.05
N ARG A 147 -11.41 10.15 7.74
CA ARG A 147 -12.69 10.64 7.20
C ARG A 147 -13.76 9.55 7.15
N ILE A 148 -13.37 8.30 6.96
CA ILE A 148 -14.30 7.17 6.76
C ILE A 148 -14.12 6.15 7.87
N VAL A 149 -12.95 5.54 8.02
CA VAL A 149 -12.82 4.39 8.94
C VAL A 149 -13.08 4.78 10.39
N ARG A 150 -12.46 5.85 10.88
CA ARG A 150 -12.54 6.33 12.26
C ARG A 150 -13.98 6.64 12.72
N PRO A 151 -14.79 7.44 12.00
CA PRO A 151 -16.15 7.72 12.45
C PRO A 151 -17.06 6.48 12.45
N TYR A 152 -16.91 5.57 11.48
CA TYR A 152 -17.69 4.33 11.48
C TYR A 152 -17.23 3.36 12.58
N PHE A 153 -15.93 3.26 12.82
CA PHE A 153 -15.39 2.48 13.93
C PHE A 153 -15.90 2.99 15.27
N LEU A 154 -15.79 4.29 15.56
CA LEU A 154 -16.27 4.88 16.82
C LEU A 154 -17.77 4.67 17.06
N LYS A 155 -18.57 4.61 15.99
CA LYS A 155 -20.01 4.37 16.07
C LYS A 155 -20.37 2.91 16.37
N HIS A 156 -19.55 1.95 15.92
CA HIS A 156 -19.91 0.53 15.92
C HIS A 156 -18.99 -0.36 16.77
N HIS A 157 -17.85 0.14 17.27
CA HIS A 157 -16.86 -0.70 17.95
C HIS A 157 -17.44 -1.40 19.19
N GLN A 158 -18.27 -0.73 20.00
CA GLN A 158 -18.82 -1.34 21.22
C GLN A 158 -19.66 -2.59 20.94
N ALA A 159 -20.40 -2.60 19.84
CA ALA A 159 -21.20 -3.75 19.43
C ALA A 159 -20.31 -4.90 18.93
N VAL A 160 -19.25 -4.56 18.19
CA VAL A 160 -18.27 -5.54 17.69
C VAL A 160 -17.47 -6.13 18.85
N ASP A 161 -16.93 -5.30 19.75
CA ASP A 161 -16.17 -5.71 20.93
C ASP A 161 -17.01 -6.66 21.80
N SER A 162 -18.28 -6.29 22.06
CA SER A 162 -19.20 -7.13 22.81
C SER A 162 -19.50 -8.47 22.13
N ALA A 163 -19.53 -8.52 20.79
CA ALA A 163 -19.73 -9.76 20.04
C ALA A 163 -18.48 -10.65 20.09
N ILE A 164 -17.29 -10.06 19.97
CA ILE A 164 -16.00 -10.76 20.08
C ILE A 164 -15.84 -11.34 21.49
N ASP A 165 -16.10 -10.56 22.54
CA ASP A 165 -15.97 -11.00 23.93
C ASP A 165 -16.93 -12.16 24.25
N LYS A 166 -18.17 -12.10 23.73
CA LYS A 166 -19.13 -13.21 23.85
C LYS A 166 -18.63 -14.46 23.13
N ALA A 167 -18.11 -14.33 21.91
CA ALA A 167 -17.57 -15.46 21.15
C ALA A 167 -16.37 -16.10 21.86
N ILE A 168 -15.43 -15.29 22.37
CA ILE A 168 -14.27 -15.76 23.15
C ILE A 168 -14.72 -16.43 24.45
N GLY A 169 -15.66 -15.82 25.17
CA GLY A 169 -16.23 -16.38 26.40
C GLY A 169 -16.89 -17.74 26.16
N GLN A 170 -17.66 -17.87 25.09
CA GLN A 170 -18.30 -19.13 24.72
C GLN A 170 -17.26 -20.18 24.32
N ALA A 171 -16.24 -19.81 23.54
CA ALA A 171 -15.16 -20.72 23.16
C ALA A 171 -14.40 -21.24 24.39
N LYS A 172 -14.02 -20.36 25.33
CA LYS A 172 -13.36 -20.75 26.58
C LYS A 172 -14.22 -21.68 27.43
N LYS A 173 -15.53 -21.41 27.53
CA LYS A 173 -16.47 -22.25 28.29
C LYS A 173 -16.59 -23.65 27.68
N ASN A 174 -16.73 -23.74 26.36
CA ASN A 174 -16.83 -25.02 25.65
C ASN A 174 -15.54 -25.84 25.79
N ILE A 175 -14.36 -25.22 25.60
CA ILE A 175 -13.07 -25.88 25.79
C ILE A 175 -12.90 -26.35 27.25
N GLY A 176 -13.26 -25.50 28.21
CA GLY A 176 -13.19 -25.84 29.63
C GLY A 176 -14.14 -26.97 30.04
N SER A 177 -15.30 -27.11 29.38
CA SER A 177 -16.21 -28.25 29.63
C SER A 177 -15.73 -29.56 29.01
N VAL A 178 -15.00 -29.51 27.89
CA VAL A 178 -14.41 -30.71 27.27
C VAL A 178 -13.23 -31.22 28.09
N LEU A 179 -12.35 -30.31 28.54
CA LEU A 179 -11.17 -30.67 29.37
C LEU A 179 -11.51 -31.14 30.79
N LYS A 180 -12.73 -30.88 31.29
CA LYS A 180 -13.21 -31.35 32.60
C LYS A 180 -13.95 -32.69 32.54
N ASN A 181 -14.28 -33.15 31.33
CA ASN A 181 -15.04 -34.39 31.11
C ASN A 181 -14.14 -35.55 30.63
N GLU A 182 -12.82 -35.34 30.53
CA GLU A 182 -11.79 -36.40 30.48
C GLU A 182 -11.13 -36.55 31.86
#